data_AF-A0AAJ6ZX16-F1
#
_entry.id   AF-A0AAJ6ZX16-F1
#
_cell.length_a   1.000
_cell.length_b   1.000
_cell.length_c   1.000
_cell.angle_alpha   90.00
_cell.angle_beta   90.00
_cell.angle_gamma   90.00
#
_symmetry.space_group_name_H-M   'P 1'
#
loop_
_entity.id
_entity.type
_entity.pdbx_description
1 polymer ?
#
loop_
_entity_poly.entity_id
_entity_poly.type
_entity_poly.pdbx_seq_one_letter_code
_entity_poly.pdbx_strand_id
1 'polypeptide(L)'
;MSIRSLPDALAEIAQRELNEDPKRVEDDLRHIKEWLAKQKHLRARSDDQWLLAFLRGCKFSLERTKKKIDQYYSIRNIAPDCFIIKYSDPAFNEILETGSYLILPQVDHEAAPRVIIIRPGSYDPDKFTITDIISVADVIHKILLMEDDNTVIAGSRIIFDLNGVKLGHYLQMTPATMKKMVTLAQDAIPVRLKGIHYLNTPPGFESIFNALKSLLNEKHRKRLFVHNKNYEEMYKYIPMDILPLEYNGKSESIEDIIEYWKKKVQEYSEFFKEDLQHGVDESERSGQAISADAMFGAIGSFRRLEFDLFQFIKMPVRPLSPELAEKARNELNETDDNKMADSLQHLKEWLAKQSHLKARTDDQWLAAFLRGCKFSLERTKQKLDLFYTLKTTAPELTPLSYKDPKFFEILDLGVTLLLPKSSNSAEPRILLMRPGLYDPNKYSLGDLMSVNGVIQNILLMDDDNFVVAGGVSIADLQGATMAHFAQMNPMLMKKMSVAFQEAAPVRMKGNHYLNTPPGFETFFNFMKGFLNEKNKNRLYVHNTDYESLYKHVPKEVLPAEYGGNAGTARELIENLKKKILEYSAWLDEEHLYGTDESKRLGKPKTAEELFGVEGSFRQLQFD
;
A
#
# COMPACT_ATOMS: atom_id res chain seq x y z
N MET A 1 -39.49 18.51 -18.90
CA MET A 1 -39.24 18.65 -20.35
C MET A 1 -39.74 17.40 -21.06
N SER A 2 -40.27 17.52 -22.27
CA SER A 2 -40.59 16.36 -23.13
C SER A 2 -39.29 15.63 -23.50
N ILE A 3 -39.33 14.30 -23.53
CA ILE A 3 -38.22 13.46 -23.99
C ILE A 3 -37.86 13.84 -25.43
N ARG A 4 -36.57 13.97 -25.73
CA ARG A 4 -36.09 14.30 -27.08
C ARG A 4 -36.39 13.15 -28.04
N SER A 5 -36.92 13.46 -29.22
CA SER A 5 -37.07 12.47 -30.29
C SER A 5 -35.70 12.02 -30.78
N LEU A 6 -35.55 10.71 -30.99
CA LEU A 6 -34.37 10.14 -31.61
C LEU A 6 -34.47 10.23 -33.14
N PRO A 7 -33.36 10.46 -33.84
CA PRO A 7 -33.29 10.16 -35.26
C PRO A 7 -33.42 8.67 -35.55
N ASP A 8 -33.92 8.32 -36.74
CA ASP A 8 -34.28 6.94 -37.11
C ASP A 8 -33.12 5.95 -36.92
N ALA A 9 -31.90 6.32 -37.32
CA ALA A 9 -30.73 5.47 -37.20
C ALA A 9 -30.35 5.17 -35.73
N LEU A 10 -30.51 6.15 -34.83
CA LEU A 10 -30.29 5.95 -33.40
C LEU A 10 -31.44 5.19 -32.75
N ALA A 11 -32.68 5.43 -33.17
CA ALA A 11 -33.85 4.68 -32.71
C ALA A 11 -33.73 3.18 -33.02
N GLU A 12 -33.24 2.83 -34.21
CA GLU A 12 -32.98 1.42 -34.58
C GLU A 12 -31.95 0.77 -33.65
N ILE A 13 -30.84 1.47 -33.34
CA ILE A 13 -29.83 0.96 -32.40
C ILE A 13 -30.41 0.83 -30.98
N ALA A 14 -31.19 1.81 -30.53
CA ALA A 14 -31.82 1.78 -29.22
C ALA A 14 -32.74 0.56 -29.08
N GLN A 15 -33.57 0.30 -30.09
CA GLN A 15 -34.44 -0.86 -30.11
C GLN A 15 -33.64 -2.18 -30.17
N ARG A 16 -32.69 -2.29 -31.12
CA ARG A 16 -31.99 -3.54 -31.41
C ARG A 16 -30.93 -3.93 -30.37
N GLU A 17 -30.18 -2.95 -29.85
CA GLU A 17 -29.04 -3.22 -28.96
C GLU A 17 -29.34 -2.96 -27.47
N LEU A 18 -30.29 -2.08 -27.18
CA LEU A 18 -30.62 -1.63 -25.82
C LEU A 18 -32.00 -2.11 -25.35
N ASN A 19 -32.79 -2.77 -26.20
CA ASN A 19 -34.15 -3.21 -25.91
C ASN A 19 -35.10 -2.04 -25.56
N GLU A 20 -34.86 -0.86 -26.13
CA GLU A 20 -35.79 0.27 -26.01
C GLU A 20 -37.09 -0.04 -26.75
N ASP A 21 -38.19 -0.13 -26.02
CA ASP A 21 -39.54 -0.20 -26.58
C ASP A 21 -40.24 1.12 -26.29
N PRO A 22 -40.52 1.96 -27.30
CA PRO A 22 -41.18 3.26 -27.12
C PRO A 22 -42.48 3.17 -26.32
N LYS A 23 -43.20 2.05 -26.39
CA LYS A 23 -44.46 1.84 -25.64
C LYS A 23 -44.25 1.65 -24.14
N ARG A 24 -43.05 1.27 -23.72
CA ARG A 24 -42.69 0.97 -22.33
C ARG A 24 -41.90 2.08 -21.65
N VAL A 25 -41.38 3.05 -22.41
CA VAL A 25 -40.51 4.11 -21.86
C VAL A 25 -41.18 4.87 -20.72
N GLU A 26 -42.44 5.29 -20.90
CA GLU A 26 -43.18 6.03 -19.88
C GLU A 26 -43.41 5.20 -18.61
N ASP A 27 -43.78 3.93 -18.77
CA ASP A 27 -43.97 3.00 -17.66
C ASP A 27 -42.66 2.72 -16.92
N ASP A 28 -41.57 2.43 -17.64
CA ASP A 28 -40.26 2.15 -17.05
C ASP A 28 -39.71 3.38 -16.30
N LEU A 29 -39.90 4.60 -16.84
CA LEU A 29 -39.57 5.85 -16.15
C LEU A 29 -40.38 6.04 -14.87
N ARG A 30 -41.70 5.77 -14.92
CA ARG A 30 -42.57 5.82 -13.74
C ARG A 30 -42.09 4.85 -12.66
N HIS A 31 -41.75 3.61 -13.01
CA HIS A 31 -41.22 2.62 -12.07
C HIS A 31 -39.91 3.08 -11.41
N ILE A 32 -39.00 3.70 -12.16
CA ILE A 32 -37.74 4.22 -11.60
C ILE A 32 -38.02 5.41 -10.65
N LYS A 33 -38.91 6.33 -11.02
CA LYS A 33 -39.30 7.46 -10.14
C LYS A 33 -39.97 6.99 -8.85
N GLU A 34 -40.89 6.03 -8.94
CA GLU A 34 -41.53 5.42 -7.77
C GLU A 34 -40.53 4.69 -6.86
N TRP A 35 -39.53 4.03 -7.45
CA TRP A 35 -38.45 3.41 -6.70
C TRP A 35 -37.56 4.47 -6.01
N LEU A 36 -37.18 5.54 -6.71
CA LEU A 36 -36.40 6.65 -6.16
C LEU A 36 -37.11 7.31 -4.98
N ALA A 37 -38.42 7.54 -5.07
CA ALA A 37 -39.21 8.11 -3.97
C ALA A 37 -39.20 7.24 -2.69
N LYS A 38 -38.85 5.96 -2.79
CA LYS A 38 -38.71 5.03 -1.66
C LYS A 38 -37.29 4.97 -1.09
N GLN A 39 -36.30 5.55 -1.77
CA GLN A 39 -34.89 5.52 -1.35
C GLN A 39 -34.53 6.76 -0.52
N LYS A 40 -34.67 6.67 0.81
CA LYS A 40 -34.37 7.80 1.71
C LYS A 40 -32.94 8.34 1.57
N HIS A 41 -31.97 7.44 1.48
CA HIS A 41 -30.56 7.78 1.29
C HIS A 41 -30.21 8.42 -0.05
N LEU A 42 -31.04 8.31 -1.09
CA LEU A 42 -30.67 8.65 -2.45
C LEU A 42 -31.48 9.83 -2.96
N ARG A 43 -30.88 11.01 -2.95
CA ARG A 43 -31.43 12.23 -3.55
C ARG A 43 -30.97 12.34 -5.01
N ALA A 44 -31.42 11.42 -5.86
CA ALA A 44 -31.11 11.42 -7.28
C ALA A 44 -31.94 12.44 -8.08
N ARG A 45 -31.43 12.85 -9.24
CA ARG A 45 -32.19 13.60 -10.25
C ARG A 45 -33.27 12.71 -10.88
N SER A 46 -34.46 13.28 -11.11
CA SER A 46 -35.63 12.55 -11.62
C SER A 46 -36.15 13.05 -12.97
N ASP A 47 -35.41 13.90 -13.67
CA ASP A 47 -35.73 14.32 -15.04
C ASP A 47 -35.83 13.12 -15.99
N ASP A 48 -36.83 13.12 -16.87
CA ASP A 48 -37.06 11.97 -17.77
C ASP A 48 -35.86 11.71 -18.68
N GLN A 49 -35.29 12.76 -19.27
CA GLN A 49 -34.12 12.63 -20.13
C GLN A 49 -32.91 12.07 -19.39
N TRP A 50 -32.70 12.49 -18.12
CA TRP A 50 -31.64 11.98 -17.27
C TRP A 50 -31.81 10.49 -16.99
N LEU A 51 -32.99 10.08 -16.51
CA LEU A 51 -33.29 8.69 -16.18
C LEU A 51 -33.24 7.79 -17.42
N LEU A 52 -33.65 8.31 -18.58
CA LEU A 52 -33.59 7.61 -19.85
C LEU A 52 -32.15 7.26 -20.25
N ALA A 53 -31.17 8.10 -19.93
CA ALA A 53 -29.76 7.79 -20.14
C ALA A 53 -29.31 6.56 -19.34
N PHE A 54 -29.77 6.43 -18.09
CA PHE A 54 -29.48 5.25 -17.26
C PHE A 54 -30.19 3.99 -17.76
N LEU A 55 -31.46 4.10 -18.17
CA LEU A 55 -32.21 3.00 -18.77
C LEU A 55 -31.51 2.48 -20.03
N ARG A 56 -31.16 3.38 -20.96
CA ARG A 56 -30.41 3.05 -22.19
C ARG A 56 -29.07 2.41 -21.88
N GLY A 57 -28.28 2.99 -20.99
CA GLY A 57 -26.98 2.43 -20.54
C GLY A 57 -27.10 1.04 -19.92
N CYS A 58 -28.24 0.73 -19.30
CA CYS A 58 -28.54 -0.55 -18.67
C CYS A 58 -29.36 -1.50 -19.55
N LYS A 59 -29.58 -1.17 -20.82
CA LYS A 59 -30.39 -1.94 -21.78
C LYS A 59 -31.83 -2.19 -21.29
N PHE A 60 -32.45 -1.15 -20.73
CA PHE A 60 -33.82 -1.17 -20.19
C PHE A 60 -34.07 -2.24 -19.11
N SER A 61 -33.00 -2.73 -18.47
CA SER A 61 -33.12 -3.57 -17.28
C SER A 61 -33.33 -2.68 -16.06
N LEU A 62 -34.54 -2.68 -15.51
CA LEU A 62 -34.90 -1.86 -14.34
C LEU A 62 -33.96 -2.13 -13.15
N GLU A 63 -33.68 -3.39 -12.82
CA GLU A 63 -32.78 -3.73 -11.71
C GLU A 63 -31.35 -3.23 -11.92
N ARG A 64 -30.81 -3.37 -13.14
CA ARG A 64 -29.47 -2.82 -13.46
C ARG A 64 -29.48 -1.30 -13.42
N THR A 65 -30.57 -0.67 -13.84
CA THR A 65 -30.75 0.79 -13.82
C THR A 65 -30.75 1.31 -12.39
N LYS A 66 -31.55 0.72 -11.49
CA LYS A 66 -31.59 1.06 -10.06
C LYS A 66 -30.20 0.98 -9.44
N LYS A 67 -29.51 -0.16 -9.64
CA LYS A 67 -28.14 -0.35 -9.15
C LYS A 67 -27.17 0.68 -9.72
N LYS A 68 -27.27 1.00 -11.01
CA LYS A 68 -26.39 1.97 -11.67
C LYS A 68 -26.60 3.39 -11.16
N ILE A 69 -27.85 3.82 -10.98
CA ILE A 69 -28.17 5.15 -10.42
C ILE A 69 -27.61 5.26 -9.01
N ASP A 70 -27.87 4.26 -8.17
CA ASP A 70 -27.37 4.22 -6.80
C ASP A 70 -25.82 4.28 -6.75
N GLN A 71 -25.14 3.46 -7.56
CA GLN A 71 -23.68 3.49 -7.69
C GLN A 71 -23.15 4.84 -8.20
N TYR A 72 -23.83 5.45 -9.17
CA TYR A 72 -23.45 6.75 -9.75
C TYR A 72 -23.43 7.86 -8.69
N TYR A 73 -24.39 7.91 -7.78
CA TYR A 73 -24.37 8.91 -6.72
C TYR A 73 -23.46 8.51 -5.55
N SER A 74 -23.45 7.23 -5.16
CA SER A 74 -22.65 6.73 -4.02
C SER A 74 -21.14 6.87 -4.24
N ILE A 75 -20.67 6.72 -5.48
CA ILE A 75 -19.23 6.83 -5.79
C ILE A 75 -18.66 8.22 -5.45
N ARG A 76 -19.50 9.26 -5.41
CA ARG A 76 -19.09 10.63 -5.02
C ARG A 76 -18.70 10.74 -3.55
N ASN A 77 -19.30 9.93 -2.68
CA ASN A 77 -18.90 9.84 -1.28
C ASN A 77 -17.65 8.99 -1.09
N ILE A 78 -17.45 8.00 -1.98
CA ILE A 78 -16.39 7.00 -1.92
C ILE A 78 -15.07 7.50 -2.52
N ALA A 79 -15.14 8.28 -3.61
CA ALA A 79 -13.99 8.89 -4.29
C ALA A 79 -14.20 10.40 -4.47
N PRO A 80 -14.35 11.17 -3.37
CA PRO A 80 -14.71 12.58 -3.43
C PRO A 80 -13.66 13.45 -4.15
N ASP A 81 -12.41 13.02 -4.17
CA ASP A 81 -11.31 13.65 -4.91
C ASP A 81 -11.54 13.69 -6.43
N CYS A 82 -12.30 12.74 -6.98
CA CYS A 82 -12.68 12.73 -8.40
C CYS A 82 -13.83 13.70 -8.75
N PHE A 83 -14.38 14.43 -7.77
CA PHE A 83 -15.55 15.29 -7.93
C PHE A 83 -15.40 16.64 -7.21
N ILE A 84 -14.16 17.05 -6.90
CA ILE A 84 -13.90 18.21 -6.05
C ILE A 84 -14.08 19.53 -6.81
N ILE A 85 -13.71 19.56 -8.10
CA ILE A 85 -13.80 20.76 -8.95
C ILE A 85 -15.21 20.88 -9.53
N LYS A 86 -15.84 22.02 -9.29
CA LYS A 86 -17.16 22.39 -9.81
C LYS A 86 -17.02 23.27 -11.04
N TYR A 87 -18.07 23.32 -11.85
CA TYR A 87 -18.14 24.14 -13.08
C TYR A 87 -17.86 25.64 -12.85
N SER A 88 -18.12 26.14 -11.64
CA SER A 88 -17.94 27.54 -11.25
C SER A 88 -16.54 27.87 -10.72
N ASP A 89 -15.71 26.86 -10.45
CA ASP A 89 -14.41 27.07 -9.82
C ASP A 89 -13.39 27.58 -10.85
N PRO A 90 -12.48 28.51 -10.51
CA PRO A 90 -11.46 28.99 -11.45
C PRO A 90 -10.62 27.87 -12.07
N ALA A 91 -10.27 26.87 -11.24
CA ALA A 91 -9.51 25.69 -11.66
C ALA A 91 -10.20 24.88 -12.77
N PHE A 92 -11.54 24.94 -12.87
CA PHE A 92 -12.28 24.28 -13.96
C PHE A 92 -11.85 24.82 -15.32
N ASN A 93 -11.87 26.15 -15.48
CA ASN A 93 -11.50 26.78 -16.73
C ASN A 93 -10.01 26.62 -17.02
N GLU A 94 -9.15 26.72 -16.00
CA GLU A 94 -7.71 26.50 -16.18
C GLU A 94 -7.39 25.10 -16.69
N ILE A 95 -8.07 24.07 -16.15
CA ILE A 95 -7.89 22.68 -16.60
C ILE A 95 -8.51 22.48 -17.98
N LEU A 96 -9.70 23.01 -18.24
CA LEU A 96 -10.35 22.92 -19.54
C LEU A 96 -9.47 23.55 -20.64
N GLU A 97 -8.80 24.66 -20.34
CA GLU A 97 -7.84 25.35 -21.23
C GLU A 97 -6.60 24.53 -21.55
N THR A 98 -6.19 23.59 -20.71
CA THR A 98 -5.12 22.64 -21.08
C THR A 98 -5.54 21.74 -22.25
N GLY A 99 -6.85 21.57 -22.46
CA GLY A 99 -7.42 20.60 -23.40
C GLY A 99 -7.00 19.16 -23.07
N SER A 100 -6.77 18.83 -21.80
CA SER A 100 -6.42 17.48 -21.36
C SER A 100 -7.57 16.48 -21.49
N TYR A 101 -8.80 16.96 -21.57
CA TYR A 101 -10.01 16.17 -21.80
C TYR A 101 -10.93 16.92 -22.77
N LEU A 102 -11.15 16.35 -23.96
CA LEU A 102 -11.87 16.97 -25.06
C LEU A 102 -12.93 16.02 -25.60
N ILE A 103 -14.09 16.55 -25.96
CA ILE A 103 -15.14 15.79 -26.64
C ILE A 103 -15.38 16.45 -27.98
N LEU A 104 -15.32 15.67 -29.05
CA LEU A 104 -15.50 16.22 -30.39
C LEU A 104 -16.98 16.61 -30.60
N PRO A 105 -17.28 17.88 -30.94
CA PRO A 105 -18.66 18.34 -31.14
C PRO A 105 -19.36 17.60 -32.29
N GLN A 106 -18.60 17.20 -33.30
CA GLN A 106 -19.10 16.48 -34.47
C GLN A 106 -19.04 14.96 -34.27
N VAL A 107 -19.97 14.26 -34.92
CA VAL A 107 -19.98 12.80 -35.09
C VAL A 107 -19.84 12.47 -36.56
N ASP A 108 -19.23 11.32 -36.84
CA ASP A 108 -18.97 10.86 -38.21
C ASP A 108 -20.25 10.67 -39.03
N HIS A 109 -21.28 10.09 -38.40
CA HIS A 109 -22.61 9.92 -38.96
C HIS A 109 -23.63 9.87 -37.82
N GLU A 110 -24.91 9.96 -38.15
CA GLU A 110 -26.02 10.13 -37.20
C GLU A 110 -26.07 9.08 -36.08
N ALA A 111 -25.62 7.86 -36.34
CA ALA A 111 -25.60 6.76 -35.38
C ALA A 111 -24.18 6.40 -34.85
N ALA A 112 -23.20 7.26 -35.10
CA ALA A 112 -21.81 7.03 -34.68
C ALA A 112 -21.64 7.21 -33.17
N PRO A 113 -20.71 6.45 -32.54
CA PRO A 113 -20.30 6.75 -31.18
C PRO A 113 -19.56 8.10 -31.10
N ARG A 114 -19.74 8.82 -30.01
CA ARG A 114 -19.04 10.07 -29.73
C ARG A 114 -17.55 9.83 -29.53
N VAL A 115 -16.70 10.72 -30.05
CA VAL A 115 -15.24 10.63 -29.87
C VAL A 115 -14.79 11.57 -28.75
N ILE A 116 -13.97 11.02 -27.84
CA ILE A 116 -13.37 11.73 -26.71
C ILE A 116 -11.86 11.64 -26.87
N ILE A 117 -11.14 12.76 -26.75
CA ILE A 117 -9.68 12.80 -26.75
C ILE A 117 -9.18 13.14 -25.35
N ILE A 118 -8.33 12.29 -24.80
CA ILE A 118 -7.69 12.47 -23.51
C ILE A 118 -6.19 12.64 -23.76
N ARG A 119 -5.64 13.77 -23.31
CA ARG A 119 -4.25 14.18 -23.53
C ARG A 119 -3.57 14.47 -22.18
N PRO A 120 -3.12 13.45 -21.44
CA PRO A 120 -2.57 13.68 -20.10
C PRO A 120 -1.33 14.55 -20.13
N GLY A 121 -0.51 14.49 -21.18
CA GLY A 121 0.67 15.33 -21.30
C GLY A 121 0.42 16.82 -21.55
N SER A 122 -0.86 17.23 -21.67
CA SER A 122 -1.24 18.63 -21.90
C SER A 122 -1.41 19.45 -20.62
N TYR A 123 -1.55 18.82 -19.45
CA TYR A 123 -1.57 19.54 -18.16
C TYR A 123 -0.21 19.45 -17.47
N ASP A 124 0.04 20.37 -16.53
CA ASP A 124 1.24 20.32 -15.68
C ASP A 124 0.97 19.42 -14.46
N PRO A 125 1.68 18.28 -14.31
CA PRO A 125 1.42 17.34 -13.23
C PRO A 125 1.89 17.83 -11.85
N ASP A 126 2.67 18.92 -11.81
CA ASP A 126 3.04 19.58 -10.56
C ASP A 126 1.97 20.60 -10.11
N LYS A 127 1.07 20.99 -11.04
CA LYS A 127 -0.05 21.91 -10.77
C LYS A 127 -1.39 21.20 -10.59
N PHE A 128 -1.68 20.21 -11.42
CA PHE A 128 -2.96 19.49 -11.42
C PHE A 128 -2.76 17.99 -11.25
N THR A 129 -3.73 17.36 -10.57
CA THR A 129 -3.81 15.91 -10.43
C THR A 129 -4.76 15.31 -11.45
N ILE A 130 -4.60 14.03 -11.77
CA ILE A 130 -5.50 13.30 -12.65
C ILE A 130 -6.93 13.26 -12.10
N THR A 131 -7.12 13.33 -10.78
CA THR A 131 -8.43 13.43 -10.13
C THR A 131 -9.09 14.80 -10.34
N ASP A 132 -8.30 15.86 -10.50
CA ASP A 132 -8.78 17.17 -10.95
C ASP A 132 -9.27 17.10 -12.39
N ILE A 133 -8.51 16.44 -13.27
CA ILE A 133 -8.92 16.22 -14.67
C ILE A 133 -10.21 15.38 -14.74
N ILE A 134 -10.34 14.36 -13.89
CA ILE A 134 -11.57 13.54 -13.78
C ILE A 134 -12.74 14.39 -13.28
N SER A 135 -12.52 15.31 -12.35
CA SER A 135 -13.57 16.22 -11.85
C SER A 135 -14.12 17.10 -12.97
N VAL A 136 -13.24 17.67 -13.80
CA VAL A 136 -13.64 18.44 -14.99
C VAL A 136 -14.38 17.56 -16.00
N ALA A 137 -13.89 16.34 -16.22
CA ALA A 137 -14.55 15.38 -17.10
C ALA A 137 -15.96 14.99 -16.59
N ASP A 138 -16.20 14.87 -15.28
CA ASP A 138 -17.53 14.57 -14.71
C ASP A 138 -18.55 15.66 -15.06
N VAL A 139 -18.17 16.93 -14.92
CA VAL A 139 -19.02 18.08 -15.27
C VAL A 139 -19.44 18.01 -16.74
N ILE A 140 -18.48 17.79 -17.65
CA ILE A 140 -18.75 17.68 -19.09
C ILE A 140 -19.63 16.44 -19.38
N HIS A 141 -19.37 15.31 -18.75
CA HIS A 141 -20.18 14.11 -18.94
C HIS A 141 -21.63 14.28 -18.52
N LYS A 142 -21.93 15.07 -17.48
CA LYS A 142 -23.33 15.34 -17.10
C LYS A 142 -24.11 16.03 -18.21
N ILE A 143 -23.46 16.91 -18.96
CA ILE A 143 -24.04 17.53 -20.16
C ILE A 143 -24.31 16.45 -21.20
N LEU A 144 -23.36 15.53 -21.45
CA LEU A 144 -23.56 14.43 -22.40
C LEU A 144 -24.74 13.53 -22.01
N LEU A 145 -24.90 13.21 -20.74
CA LEU A 145 -26.01 12.37 -20.26
C LEU A 145 -27.37 13.05 -20.47
N MET A 146 -27.43 14.38 -20.45
CA MET A 146 -28.65 15.15 -20.71
C MET A 146 -28.88 15.43 -22.20
N GLU A 147 -27.82 15.70 -22.95
CA GLU A 147 -27.92 16.26 -24.28
C GLU A 147 -27.55 15.32 -25.42
N ASP A 148 -26.66 14.35 -25.20
CA ASP A 148 -26.01 13.64 -26.30
C ASP A 148 -26.54 12.20 -26.45
N ASP A 149 -27.56 12.05 -27.29
CA ASP A 149 -28.15 10.74 -27.60
C ASP A 149 -27.16 9.80 -28.29
N ASN A 150 -26.19 10.30 -29.07
CA ASN A 150 -25.12 9.48 -29.64
C ASN A 150 -24.26 8.86 -28.53
N THR A 151 -23.85 9.66 -27.54
CA THR A 151 -23.08 9.15 -26.39
C THR A 151 -23.87 8.10 -25.61
N VAL A 152 -25.15 8.34 -25.34
CA VAL A 152 -25.99 7.46 -24.52
C VAL A 152 -26.33 6.14 -25.25
N ILE A 153 -26.61 6.20 -26.55
CA ILE A 153 -27.09 5.05 -27.35
C ILE A 153 -25.94 4.34 -28.07
N ALA A 154 -25.23 5.09 -28.92
CA ALA A 154 -24.13 4.57 -29.72
C ALA A 154 -22.84 4.42 -28.90
N GLY A 155 -22.72 5.09 -27.75
CA GLY A 155 -21.56 4.98 -26.87
C GLY A 155 -20.43 5.92 -27.24
N SER A 156 -19.23 5.64 -26.74
CA SER A 156 -18.04 6.48 -26.95
C SER A 156 -16.81 5.72 -27.42
N ARG A 157 -15.97 6.36 -28.23
CA ARG A 157 -14.60 5.94 -28.54
C ARG A 157 -13.63 6.94 -27.95
N ILE A 158 -12.59 6.45 -27.29
CA ILE A 158 -11.59 7.28 -26.63
C ILE A 158 -10.29 7.22 -27.42
N ILE A 159 -9.73 8.39 -27.74
CA ILE A 159 -8.34 8.55 -28.14
C ILE A 159 -7.56 8.94 -26.90
N PHE A 160 -6.53 8.17 -26.59
CA PHE A 160 -5.66 8.41 -25.45
C PHE A 160 -4.29 8.77 -25.99
N ASP A 161 -4.04 10.08 -26.12
CA ASP A 161 -2.80 10.61 -26.65
C ASP A 161 -1.80 10.86 -25.52
N LEU A 162 -0.75 10.05 -25.49
CA LEU A 162 0.28 10.09 -24.46
C LEU A 162 1.46 10.99 -24.81
N ASN A 163 1.35 11.81 -25.86
CA ASN A 163 2.37 12.80 -26.18
C ASN A 163 2.52 13.81 -25.04
N GLY A 164 3.76 14.16 -24.70
CA GLY A 164 4.06 15.09 -23.60
C GLY A 164 3.91 14.52 -22.19
N VAL A 165 3.57 13.24 -22.03
CA VAL A 165 3.55 12.57 -20.72
C VAL A 165 4.97 12.53 -20.14
N LYS A 166 5.07 12.79 -18.83
CA LYS A 166 6.31 12.96 -18.05
C LYS A 166 6.21 12.14 -16.76
N LEU A 167 7.31 12.05 -16.01
CA LEU A 167 7.35 11.31 -14.75
C LEU A 167 6.24 11.73 -13.76
N GLY A 168 5.96 13.03 -13.61
CA GLY A 168 4.89 13.51 -12.73
C GLY A 168 3.52 12.88 -13.04
N HIS A 169 3.17 12.76 -14.32
CA HIS A 169 1.94 12.09 -14.76
C HIS A 169 1.91 10.60 -14.39
N TYR A 170 3.05 9.91 -14.51
CA TYR A 170 3.17 8.51 -14.12
C TYR A 170 2.98 8.31 -12.62
N LEU A 171 3.55 9.20 -11.80
CA LEU A 171 3.44 9.12 -10.35
C LEU A 171 1.99 9.28 -9.85
N GLN A 172 1.13 9.95 -10.63
CA GLN A 172 -0.30 10.06 -10.33
C GLN A 172 -1.08 8.76 -10.62
N MET A 173 -0.54 7.85 -11.44
CA MET A 173 -1.14 6.56 -11.82
C MET A 173 -0.93 5.47 -10.76
N THR A 174 -1.29 5.76 -9.51
CA THR A 174 -1.26 4.78 -8.42
C THR A 174 -2.30 3.66 -8.64
N PRO A 175 -2.13 2.47 -8.04
CA PRO A 175 -3.15 1.42 -8.10
C PRO A 175 -4.55 1.88 -7.66
N ALA A 176 -4.63 2.73 -6.63
CA ALA A 176 -5.88 3.31 -6.16
C ALA A 176 -6.51 4.23 -7.23
N THR A 177 -5.72 5.12 -7.81
CA THR A 177 -6.16 5.99 -8.91
C THR A 177 -6.64 5.18 -10.12
N MET A 178 -5.86 4.18 -10.53
CA MET A 178 -6.20 3.28 -11.64
C MET A 178 -7.51 2.54 -11.37
N LYS A 179 -7.73 2.08 -10.13
CA LYS A 179 -8.98 1.41 -9.74
C LYS A 179 -10.16 2.38 -9.78
N LYS A 180 -10.03 3.60 -9.25
CA LYS A 180 -11.06 4.65 -9.33
C LYS A 180 -11.43 4.94 -10.79
N MET A 181 -10.43 5.15 -11.66
CA MET A 181 -10.66 5.40 -13.09
C MET A 181 -11.42 4.25 -13.76
N VAL A 182 -11.01 3.00 -13.50
CA VAL A 182 -11.66 1.82 -14.08
C VAL A 182 -13.10 1.69 -13.55
N THR A 183 -13.32 1.83 -12.25
CA THR A 183 -14.67 1.73 -11.67
C THR A 183 -15.58 2.86 -12.14
N LEU A 184 -15.07 4.11 -12.25
CA LEU A 184 -15.85 5.22 -12.81
C LEU A 184 -16.27 4.93 -14.25
N ALA A 185 -15.32 4.51 -15.09
CA ALA A 185 -15.57 4.24 -16.51
C ALA A 185 -16.42 2.99 -16.78
N GLN A 186 -16.34 1.95 -15.95
CA GLN A 186 -17.04 0.67 -16.16
C GLN A 186 -18.34 0.56 -15.37
N ASP A 187 -18.34 1.02 -14.13
CA ASP A 187 -19.33 0.66 -13.13
C ASP A 187 -20.20 1.85 -12.70
N ALA A 188 -19.75 3.09 -12.82
CA ALA A 188 -20.53 4.25 -12.39
C ALA A 188 -21.29 4.95 -13.53
N ILE A 189 -20.66 5.18 -14.69
CA ILE A 189 -21.26 5.96 -15.78
C ILE A 189 -22.15 5.06 -16.68
N PRO A 190 -23.36 5.49 -17.09
CA PRO A 190 -24.25 4.71 -17.95
C PRO A 190 -23.89 4.81 -19.45
N VAL A 191 -22.61 4.88 -19.80
CA VAL A 191 -22.14 5.03 -21.20
C VAL A 191 -21.39 3.78 -21.65
N ARG A 192 -21.61 3.38 -22.90
CA ARG A 192 -20.96 2.21 -23.49
C ARG A 192 -19.65 2.59 -24.16
N LEU A 193 -18.53 2.18 -23.59
CA LEU A 193 -17.23 2.26 -24.25
C LEU A 193 -17.21 1.36 -25.51
N LYS A 194 -16.81 1.87 -26.67
CA LYS A 194 -16.69 1.12 -27.94
C LYS A 194 -15.24 0.83 -28.32
N GLY A 195 -14.29 1.64 -27.88
CA GLY A 195 -12.85 1.47 -28.12
C GLY A 195 -12.00 2.49 -27.36
N ILE A 196 -10.78 2.12 -26.97
CA ILE A 196 -9.74 3.02 -26.48
C ILE A 196 -8.52 2.86 -27.39
N HIS A 197 -8.08 3.96 -27.99
CA HIS A 197 -7.03 4.03 -29.01
C HIS A 197 -5.85 4.81 -28.44
N TYR A 198 -4.75 4.11 -28.12
CA TYR A 198 -3.54 4.71 -27.53
C TYR A 198 -2.59 5.21 -28.62
N LEU A 199 -2.27 6.50 -28.57
CA LEU A 199 -1.33 7.16 -29.45
C LEU A 199 -0.08 7.60 -28.68
N ASN A 200 1.01 7.79 -29.42
CA ASN A 200 2.25 8.41 -28.93
C ASN A 200 2.78 7.81 -27.62
N THR A 201 2.82 6.48 -27.51
CA THR A 201 3.15 5.78 -26.27
C THR A 201 4.61 6.08 -25.82
N PRO A 202 4.82 6.67 -24.64
CA PRO A 202 6.16 6.97 -24.11
C PRO A 202 6.83 5.74 -23.47
N PRO A 203 8.15 5.80 -23.17
CA PRO A 203 8.80 4.80 -22.32
C PRO A 203 8.07 4.63 -20.98
N GLY A 204 7.88 3.38 -20.54
CA GLY A 204 7.11 3.04 -19.34
C GLY A 204 5.61 2.80 -19.56
N PHE A 205 5.09 3.06 -20.78
CA PHE A 205 3.68 2.86 -21.12
C PHE A 205 3.19 1.43 -20.82
N GLU A 206 3.97 0.41 -21.20
CA GLU A 206 3.56 -0.99 -21.08
C GLU A 206 3.24 -1.38 -19.63
N SER A 207 3.95 -0.84 -18.65
CA SER A 207 3.72 -1.12 -17.23
C SER A 207 2.34 -0.63 -16.79
N ILE A 208 2.02 0.63 -17.05
CA ILE A 208 0.72 1.22 -16.70
C ILE A 208 -0.41 0.60 -17.53
N PHE A 209 -0.15 0.37 -18.83
CA PHE A 209 -1.12 -0.26 -19.72
C PHE A 209 -1.48 -1.67 -19.25
N ASN A 210 -0.50 -2.49 -18.86
CA ASN A 210 -0.74 -3.84 -18.36
C ASN A 210 -1.44 -3.83 -16.98
N ALA A 211 -1.08 -2.89 -16.10
CA ALA A 211 -1.76 -2.69 -14.83
C ALA A 211 -3.25 -2.34 -15.03
N LEU A 212 -3.57 -1.34 -15.85
CA LEU A 212 -4.95 -0.99 -16.20
C LEU A 212 -5.68 -2.16 -16.87
N LYS A 213 -5.05 -2.81 -17.86
CA LYS A 213 -5.61 -3.96 -18.58
C LYS A 213 -5.98 -5.11 -17.64
N SER A 214 -5.19 -5.35 -16.59
CA SER A 214 -5.48 -6.38 -15.59
C SER A 214 -6.78 -6.11 -14.81
N LEU A 215 -7.10 -4.84 -14.57
CA LEU A 215 -8.31 -4.40 -13.89
C LEU A 215 -9.56 -4.43 -14.78
N LEU A 216 -9.39 -4.47 -16.11
CA LEU A 216 -10.52 -4.50 -17.04
C LEU A 216 -11.13 -5.91 -17.14
N ASN A 217 -12.45 -5.98 -17.31
CA ASN A 217 -13.13 -7.20 -17.74
C ASN A 217 -12.77 -7.56 -19.20
N GLU A 218 -13.02 -8.82 -19.60
CA GLU A 218 -12.65 -9.33 -20.94
C GLU A 218 -13.22 -8.48 -22.09
N LYS A 219 -14.46 -8.02 -21.95
CA LYS A 219 -15.15 -7.18 -22.94
C LYS A 219 -14.41 -5.86 -23.17
N HIS A 220 -13.89 -5.23 -22.11
CA HIS A 220 -13.12 -3.99 -22.23
C HIS A 220 -11.67 -4.24 -22.66
N ARG A 221 -11.05 -5.36 -22.27
CA ARG A 221 -9.71 -5.74 -22.78
C ARG A 221 -9.68 -5.88 -24.30
N LYS A 222 -10.75 -6.42 -24.91
CA LYS A 222 -10.90 -6.57 -26.37
C LYS A 222 -11.10 -5.24 -27.12
N ARG A 223 -11.19 -4.12 -26.39
CA ARG A 223 -11.44 -2.78 -26.94
C ARG A 223 -10.25 -1.84 -26.76
N LEU A 224 -9.09 -2.37 -26.40
CA LEU A 224 -7.85 -1.61 -26.31
C LEU A 224 -7.06 -1.79 -27.61
N PHE A 225 -6.69 -0.68 -28.23
CA PHE A 225 -5.92 -0.62 -29.46
C PHE A 225 -4.71 0.28 -29.23
N VAL A 226 -3.50 -0.20 -29.55
CA VAL A 226 -2.26 0.57 -29.38
C VAL A 226 -1.68 0.85 -30.75
N HIS A 227 -1.74 2.11 -31.17
CA HIS A 227 -1.28 2.54 -32.49
C HIS A 227 0.09 3.23 -32.43
N ASN A 228 0.45 3.77 -31.26
CA ASN A 228 1.66 4.57 -31.07
C ASN A 228 1.76 5.72 -32.10
N LYS A 229 2.68 5.63 -33.08
CA LYS A 229 2.87 6.64 -34.15
C LYS A 229 2.13 6.31 -35.45
N ASN A 230 1.36 5.22 -35.50
CA ASN A 230 0.64 4.79 -36.70
C ASN A 230 -0.83 5.29 -36.68
N TYR A 231 -1.03 6.55 -37.04
CA TYR A 231 -2.37 7.19 -37.00
C TYR A 231 -3.29 6.63 -38.09
N GLU A 232 -2.73 6.17 -39.22
CA GLU A 232 -3.48 5.53 -40.30
C GLU A 232 -4.25 4.31 -39.83
N GLU A 233 -3.69 3.54 -38.89
CA GLU A 233 -4.40 2.39 -38.31
C GLU A 233 -5.56 2.81 -37.42
N MET A 234 -5.43 3.92 -36.68
CA MET A 234 -6.52 4.50 -35.90
C MET A 234 -7.65 4.99 -36.81
N TYR A 235 -7.35 5.56 -37.99
CA TYR A 235 -8.35 6.10 -38.91
C TYR A 235 -9.35 5.06 -39.44
N LYS A 236 -9.00 3.77 -39.34
CA LYS A 236 -9.93 2.65 -39.64
C LYS A 236 -11.10 2.57 -38.65
N TYR A 237 -10.95 3.16 -37.47
CA TYR A 237 -11.95 3.16 -36.40
C TYR A 237 -12.56 4.54 -36.15
N ILE A 238 -11.78 5.60 -36.38
CA ILE A 238 -12.18 6.99 -36.13
C ILE A 238 -11.84 7.83 -37.38
N PRO A 239 -12.85 8.25 -38.17
CA PRO A 239 -12.62 8.95 -39.43
C PRO A 239 -11.93 10.30 -39.27
N MET A 240 -11.04 10.63 -40.22
CA MET A 240 -10.26 11.88 -40.19
C MET A 240 -11.12 13.14 -40.26
N ASP A 241 -12.28 13.07 -40.93
CA ASP A 241 -13.11 14.26 -41.18
C ASP A 241 -13.64 14.90 -39.88
N ILE A 242 -13.80 14.11 -38.80
CA ILE A 242 -14.25 14.62 -37.49
C ILE A 242 -13.11 14.93 -36.52
N LEU A 243 -11.87 14.56 -36.86
CA LEU A 243 -10.72 14.78 -35.99
C LEU A 243 -10.25 16.25 -36.06
N PRO A 244 -9.66 16.78 -34.97
CA PRO A 244 -9.07 18.10 -34.99
C PRO A 244 -7.84 18.18 -35.91
N LEU A 245 -7.46 19.40 -36.29
CA LEU A 245 -6.31 19.68 -37.15
C LEU A 245 -5.00 19.05 -36.63
N GLU A 246 -4.81 19.00 -35.31
CA GLU A 246 -3.65 18.41 -34.63
C GLU A 246 -3.51 16.90 -34.84
N TYR A 247 -4.57 16.23 -35.28
CA TYR A 247 -4.59 14.82 -35.65
C TYR A 247 -4.69 14.62 -37.17
N ASN A 248 -4.27 15.62 -37.96
CA ASN A 248 -4.42 15.68 -39.43
C ASN A 248 -5.86 15.54 -39.91
N GLY A 249 -6.83 15.89 -39.06
CA GLY A 249 -8.23 15.87 -39.41
C GLY A 249 -8.66 17.12 -40.17
N LYS A 250 -9.96 17.21 -40.46
CA LYS A 250 -10.56 18.34 -41.19
C LYS A 250 -11.56 19.14 -40.36
N SER A 251 -11.76 18.76 -39.09
CA SER A 251 -12.64 19.48 -38.16
C SER A 251 -11.90 20.69 -37.56
N GLU A 252 -12.59 21.37 -36.65
CA GLU A 252 -12.09 22.50 -35.87
C GLU A 252 -10.83 22.16 -35.07
N SER A 253 -10.05 23.18 -34.70
CA SER A 253 -8.84 23.01 -33.89
C SER A 253 -9.18 22.59 -32.46
N ILE A 254 -8.18 22.14 -31.70
CA ILE A 254 -8.39 21.87 -30.27
C ILE A 254 -8.79 23.13 -29.50
N GLU A 255 -8.27 24.29 -29.88
CA GLU A 255 -8.64 25.58 -29.26
C GLU A 255 -10.12 25.89 -29.48
N ASP A 256 -10.64 25.68 -30.68
CA ASP A 256 -12.08 25.85 -30.98
C ASP A 256 -12.94 24.90 -30.16
N ILE A 257 -12.51 23.64 -30.00
CA ILE A 257 -13.21 22.64 -29.18
C ILE A 257 -13.25 23.05 -27.70
N ILE A 258 -12.15 23.60 -27.18
CA ILE A 258 -12.09 24.13 -25.81
C ILE A 258 -13.10 25.27 -25.65
N GLU A 259 -13.13 26.22 -26.58
CA GLU A 259 -14.05 27.36 -26.53
C GLU A 259 -15.52 26.92 -26.64
N TYR A 260 -15.80 25.95 -27.52
CA TYR A 260 -17.12 25.31 -27.61
C TYR A 260 -17.57 24.78 -26.24
N TRP A 261 -16.71 24.02 -25.55
CA TRP A 261 -17.06 23.43 -24.25
C TRP A 261 -17.14 24.45 -23.13
N LYS A 262 -16.32 25.51 -23.14
CA LYS A 262 -16.46 26.63 -22.19
C LYS A 262 -17.84 27.25 -22.29
N LYS A 263 -18.27 27.59 -23.51
CA LYS A 263 -19.62 28.14 -23.75
C LYS A 263 -20.71 27.15 -23.35
N LYS A 264 -20.55 25.87 -23.71
CA LYS A 264 -21.53 24.83 -23.40
C LYS A 264 -21.73 24.64 -21.90
N VAL A 265 -20.67 24.67 -21.12
CA VAL A 265 -20.75 24.57 -19.65
C VAL A 265 -21.48 25.78 -19.05
N GLN A 266 -21.25 26.98 -19.59
CA GLN A 266 -21.97 28.19 -19.17
C GLN A 266 -23.48 28.11 -19.45
N GLU A 267 -23.86 27.59 -20.63
CA GLU A 267 -25.27 27.35 -20.99
C GLU A 267 -25.98 26.41 -19.98
N TYR A 268 -25.24 25.48 -19.37
CA TYR A 268 -25.73 24.53 -18.37
C TYR A 268 -25.59 25.01 -16.92
N SER A 269 -25.26 26.28 -16.67
CA SER A 269 -25.03 26.81 -15.32
C SER A 269 -26.20 26.57 -14.36
N GLU A 270 -27.46 26.80 -14.77
CA GLU A 270 -28.63 26.52 -13.92
C GLU A 270 -28.80 25.03 -13.64
N PHE A 271 -28.59 24.18 -14.66
CA PHE A 271 -28.60 22.73 -14.51
C PHE A 271 -27.57 22.26 -13.46
N PHE A 272 -26.37 22.86 -13.44
CA PHE A 272 -25.35 22.52 -12.46
C PHE A 272 -25.66 23.05 -11.05
N LYS A 273 -26.31 24.21 -10.92
CA LYS A 273 -26.79 24.69 -9.61
C LYS A 273 -27.80 23.72 -8.99
N GLU A 274 -28.70 23.19 -9.80
CA GLU A 274 -29.63 22.13 -9.37
C GLU A 274 -28.90 20.82 -9.06
N ASP A 275 -27.90 20.46 -9.88
CA ASP A 275 -27.13 19.23 -9.72
C ASP A 275 -26.46 19.11 -8.35
N LEU A 276 -25.97 20.24 -7.81
CA LEU A 276 -25.34 20.31 -6.49
C LEU A 276 -26.29 19.93 -5.34
N GLN A 277 -27.60 19.89 -5.57
CA GLN A 277 -28.58 19.46 -4.59
C GLN A 277 -28.76 17.94 -4.56
N HIS A 278 -28.23 17.21 -5.54
CA HIS A 278 -28.36 15.76 -5.64
C HIS A 278 -27.17 15.04 -5.00
N GLY A 279 -27.41 13.86 -4.44
CA GLY A 279 -26.38 13.11 -3.72
C GLY A 279 -26.91 11.90 -2.97
N VAL A 280 -26.06 11.34 -2.12
CA VAL A 280 -26.41 10.22 -1.24
C VAL A 280 -26.04 10.54 0.20
N ASP A 281 -26.96 10.24 1.12
CA ASP A 281 -26.70 10.14 2.56
C ASP A 281 -26.66 8.66 2.96
N GLU A 282 -25.45 8.11 3.07
CA GLU A 282 -25.25 6.69 3.42
C GLU A 282 -25.82 6.33 4.80
N SER A 283 -26.06 7.30 5.70
CA SER A 283 -26.64 7.03 7.02
C SER A 283 -28.12 6.64 6.96
N GLU A 284 -28.84 7.06 5.91
CA GLU A 284 -30.25 6.73 5.71
C GLU A 284 -30.46 5.49 4.83
N ARG A 285 -29.38 4.76 4.47
CA ARG A 285 -29.47 3.61 3.57
C ARG A 285 -30.02 2.41 4.32
N SER A 286 -31.13 1.86 3.84
CA SER A 286 -31.65 0.59 4.33
C SER A 286 -30.77 -0.56 3.85
N GLY A 287 -30.00 -1.18 4.76
CA GLY A 287 -29.08 -2.28 4.44
C GLY A 287 -27.61 -1.92 4.71
N GLN A 288 -26.69 -2.66 4.10
CA GLN A 288 -25.26 -2.39 4.27
C GLN A 288 -24.86 -1.16 3.43
N ALA A 289 -24.20 -0.18 4.06
CA ALA A 289 -23.65 0.98 3.37
C ALA A 289 -22.75 0.54 2.21
N ILE A 290 -22.83 1.26 1.09
CA ILE A 290 -21.91 0.98 -0.02
C ILE A 290 -20.55 1.56 0.37
N SER A 291 -19.66 0.69 0.87
CA SER A 291 -18.31 1.09 1.24
C SER A 291 -17.39 1.13 0.03
N ALA A 292 -16.31 1.90 0.15
CA ALA A 292 -15.21 1.85 -0.81
C ALA A 292 -14.65 0.42 -0.97
N ASP A 293 -14.63 -0.36 0.12
CA ASP A 293 -14.23 -1.77 0.09
C ASP A 293 -15.18 -2.63 -0.77
N ALA A 294 -16.49 -2.32 -0.76
CA ALA A 294 -17.47 -3.05 -1.57
C ALA A 294 -17.42 -2.64 -3.06
N MET A 295 -17.15 -1.38 -3.37
CA MET A 295 -17.05 -0.90 -4.76
C MET A 295 -15.70 -1.21 -5.41
N PHE A 296 -14.61 -1.08 -4.67
CA PHE A 296 -13.26 -1.23 -5.21
C PHE A 296 -12.60 -2.58 -4.84
N GLY A 297 -13.23 -3.40 -3.98
CA GLY A 297 -12.61 -4.57 -3.33
C GLY A 297 -11.96 -4.17 -2.01
N ALA A 298 -11.56 -5.14 -1.16
CA ALA A 298 -10.90 -4.87 0.13
C ALA A 298 -9.62 -4.04 -0.07
N ILE A 299 -9.79 -2.73 0.00
CA ILE A 299 -8.83 -1.68 -0.27
C ILE A 299 -9.01 -0.78 0.93
N GLY A 300 -8.17 -1.05 1.94
CA GLY A 300 -8.24 -0.54 3.30
C GLY A 300 -9.05 0.74 3.47
N SER A 301 -10.26 0.59 4.00
CA SER A 301 -11.11 1.59 4.64
C SER A 301 -10.82 3.05 4.26
N PHE A 302 -11.53 3.54 3.25
CA PHE A 302 -11.71 4.96 3.03
C PHE A 302 -12.60 5.51 4.14
N ARG A 303 -11.99 6.04 5.21
CA ARG A 303 -12.60 7.06 6.04
C ARG A 303 -12.04 8.41 5.61
N ARG A 304 -12.96 9.27 5.19
CA ARG A 304 -12.79 10.71 5.01
C ARG A 304 -12.10 11.28 6.26
N LEU A 305 -10.86 11.73 6.10
CA LEU A 305 -10.27 12.74 6.96
C LEU A 305 -9.96 13.90 6.01
N GLU A 306 -10.66 15.00 6.24
CA GLU A 306 -10.39 16.28 5.61
C GLU A 306 -8.90 16.59 5.81
N PHE A 307 -8.17 16.69 4.70
CA PHE A 307 -6.78 17.11 4.73
C PHE A 307 -6.75 18.62 4.72
N ASP A 308 -6.44 19.19 5.88
CA ASP A 308 -5.74 20.47 5.92
C ASP A 308 -4.45 20.32 5.11
N LEU A 309 -4.34 21.17 4.08
CA LEU A 309 -3.07 21.61 3.54
C LEU A 309 -2.14 21.95 4.71
N PHE A 310 -0.84 21.68 4.55
CA PHE A 310 0.23 21.85 5.54
C PHE A 310 0.46 20.67 6.50
N GLN A 311 1.07 19.60 6.00
CA GLN A 311 2.39 19.13 6.47
C GLN A 311 2.91 17.97 5.60
N PHE A 312 3.93 18.29 4.79
CA PHE A 312 4.95 17.43 4.18
C PHE A 312 4.75 15.89 4.15
N ILE A 313 4.75 15.33 2.92
CA ILE A 313 5.34 14.04 2.50
C ILE A 313 5.36 12.93 3.57
N LYS A 314 4.50 11.93 3.45
CA LYS A 314 4.75 10.59 4.03
C LYS A 314 4.92 9.57 2.93
N MET A 315 6.18 9.30 2.57
CA MET A 315 6.57 8.01 2.01
C MET A 315 6.22 6.94 3.07
N PRO A 316 5.48 5.87 2.73
CA PRO A 316 4.99 4.89 3.72
C PRO A 316 6.12 4.09 4.39
N VAL A 317 7.27 3.97 3.73
CA VAL A 317 8.53 3.45 4.29
C VAL A 317 9.57 4.56 4.20
N ARG A 318 10.32 4.79 5.28
CA ARG A 318 11.40 5.77 5.32
C ARG A 318 12.41 5.46 4.20
N PRO A 319 12.80 6.46 3.38
CA PRO A 319 13.80 6.26 2.35
C PRO A 319 15.15 5.86 2.95
N LEU A 320 15.84 4.92 2.30
CA LEU A 320 17.20 4.54 2.65
C LEU A 320 18.19 5.63 2.22
N SER A 321 19.31 5.75 2.95
CA SER A 321 20.46 6.51 2.43
C SER A 321 20.95 5.89 1.10
N PRO A 322 21.64 6.65 0.23
CA PRO A 322 22.15 6.11 -1.04
C PRO A 322 22.97 4.83 -0.88
N GLU A 323 23.82 4.76 0.16
CA GLU A 323 24.69 3.62 0.43
C GLU A 323 23.90 2.41 0.93
N LEU A 324 22.89 2.63 1.77
CA LEU A 324 21.98 1.57 2.23
C LEU A 324 21.09 1.09 1.07
N ALA A 325 20.62 1.97 0.20
CA ALA A 325 19.82 1.61 -0.97
C ALA A 325 20.62 0.76 -1.95
N GLU A 326 21.89 1.10 -2.20
CA GLU A 326 22.79 0.30 -3.01
C GLU A 326 23.03 -1.08 -2.39
N LYS A 327 23.29 -1.13 -1.08
CA LYS A 327 23.45 -2.39 -0.35
C LYS A 327 22.18 -3.25 -0.39
N ALA A 328 21.00 -2.64 -0.29
CA ALA A 328 19.72 -3.33 -0.38
C ALA A 328 19.49 -3.93 -1.77
N ARG A 329 19.78 -3.17 -2.85
CA ARG A 329 19.77 -3.69 -4.23
C ARG A 329 20.67 -4.92 -4.38
N ASN A 330 21.93 -4.80 -3.93
CA ASN A 330 22.97 -5.80 -4.15
C ASN A 330 22.84 -7.05 -3.26
N GLU A 331 22.44 -6.89 -1.99
CA GLU A 331 22.44 -8.00 -1.02
C GLU A 331 21.06 -8.55 -0.67
N LEU A 332 19.99 -7.76 -0.85
CA LEU A 332 18.64 -8.05 -0.39
C LEU A 332 17.63 -8.22 -1.53
N ASN A 333 18.06 -8.06 -2.78
CA ASN A 333 17.20 -8.09 -3.96
C ASN A 333 16.13 -6.98 -3.96
N GLU A 334 16.38 -5.81 -3.38
CA GLU A 334 15.48 -4.64 -3.47
C GLU A 334 15.74 -3.92 -4.81
N THR A 335 15.42 -4.55 -5.94
CA THR A 335 15.99 -4.26 -7.28
C THR A 335 15.28 -3.18 -8.10
N ASP A 336 14.06 -2.80 -7.75
CA ASP A 336 13.26 -1.81 -8.46
C ASP A 336 12.43 -0.98 -7.48
N ASP A 337 12.00 0.20 -7.90
CA ASP A 337 11.38 1.20 -7.04
C ASP A 337 9.98 0.79 -6.54
N ASN A 338 9.32 -0.16 -7.21
CA ASN A 338 7.97 -0.64 -6.85
C ASN A 338 8.01 -1.89 -5.96
N LYS A 339 9.13 -2.62 -5.94
CA LYS A 339 9.27 -3.91 -5.24
C LYS A 339 8.85 -3.86 -3.78
N MET A 340 9.18 -2.77 -3.08
CA MET A 340 8.76 -2.57 -1.70
C MET A 340 7.24 -2.43 -1.61
N ALA A 341 6.64 -1.51 -2.36
CA ALA A 341 5.20 -1.27 -2.35
C ALA A 341 4.41 -2.54 -2.73
N ASP A 342 4.82 -3.24 -3.80
CA ASP A 342 4.19 -4.47 -4.25
C ASP A 342 4.29 -5.58 -3.20
N SER A 343 5.45 -5.75 -2.58
CA SER A 343 5.66 -6.78 -1.56
C SER A 343 4.87 -6.49 -0.28
N LEU A 344 4.78 -5.22 0.13
CA LEU A 344 3.97 -4.78 1.27
C LEU A 344 2.49 -5.07 1.02
N GLN A 345 1.98 -4.75 -0.17
CA GLN A 345 0.60 -5.04 -0.56
C GLN A 345 0.32 -6.54 -0.48
N HIS A 346 1.17 -7.38 -1.07
CA HIS A 346 1.03 -8.84 -1.00
C HIS A 346 1.04 -9.37 0.44
N LEU A 347 1.90 -8.84 1.31
CA LEU A 347 1.96 -9.25 2.72
C LEU A 347 0.70 -8.85 3.47
N LYS A 348 0.19 -7.62 3.30
CA LYS A 348 -1.04 -7.16 3.96
C LYS A 348 -2.26 -7.97 3.51
N GLU A 349 -2.37 -8.27 2.21
CA GLU A 349 -3.42 -9.14 1.69
C GLU A 349 -3.33 -10.57 2.22
N TRP A 350 -2.12 -11.10 2.36
CA TRP A 350 -1.91 -12.42 2.95
C TRP A 350 -2.28 -12.43 4.44
N LEU A 351 -1.82 -11.44 5.21
CA LEU A 351 -2.14 -11.27 6.64
C LEU A 351 -3.65 -11.16 6.87
N ALA A 352 -4.36 -10.38 6.04
CA ALA A 352 -5.82 -10.25 6.12
C ALA A 352 -6.59 -11.57 5.92
N LYS A 353 -5.97 -12.57 5.28
CA LYS A 353 -6.53 -13.90 5.06
C LYS A 353 -6.17 -14.91 6.17
N GLN A 354 -5.30 -14.55 7.12
CA GLN A 354 -4.88 -15.46 8.18
C GLN A 354 -5.81 -15.33 9.40
N SER A 355 -6.72 -16.29 9.57
CA SER A 355 -7.67 -16.31 10.70
C SER A 355 -7.02 -16.49 12.07
N HIS A 356 -5.85 -17.13 12.12
CA HIS A 356 -5.10 -17.39 13.34
C HIS A 356 -4.06 -16.33 13.68
N LEU A 357 -3.68 -15.45 12.76
CA LEU A 357 -2.54 -14.55 12.94
C LEU A 357 -2.99 -13.10 12.99
N LYS A 358 -2.85 -12.47 14.16
CA LYS A 358 -3.02 -11.03 14.33
C LYS A 358 -1.65 -10.38 14.43
N ALA A 359 -1.13 -9.96 13.28
CA ALA A 359 0.18 -9.32 13.16
C ALA A 359 0.08 -7.79 13.03
N ARG A 360 1.18 -7.10 13.31
CA ARG A 360 1.36 -5.68 13.02
C ARG A 360 1.44 -5.45 11.51
N THR A 361 0.80 -4.39 11.02
CA THR A 361 0.69 -4.06 9.58
C THR A 361 1.31 -2.71 9.20
N ASP A 362 2.06 -2.07 10.11
CA ASP A 362 2.86 -0.89 9.79
C ASP A 362 3.81 -1.18 8.62
N ASP A 363 3.87 -0.26 7.64
CA ASP A 363 4.69 -0.47 6.44
C ASP A 363 6.18 -0.61 6.76
N GLN A 364 6.69 0.20 7.69
CA GLN A 364 8.07 0.12 8.14
C GLN A 364 8.38 -1.22 8.84
N TRP A 365 7.42 -1.78 9.59
CA TRP A 365 7.56 -3.10 10.24
C TRP A 365 7.67 -4.21 9.21
N LEU A 366 6.73 -4.24 8.26
CA LEU A 366 6.70 -5.25 7.20
C LEU A 366 7.90 -5.11 6.25
N ALA A 367 8.36 -3.89 5.97
CA ALA A 367 9.58 -3.62 5.21
C ALA A 367 10.81 -4.23 5.87
N ALA A 368 10.91 -4.18 7.20
CA ALA A 368 12.00 -4.81 7.93
C ALA A 368 12.01 -6.34 7.74
N PHE A 369 10.84 -6.97 7.78
CA PHE A 369 10.67 -8.40 7.51
C PHE A 369 11.03 -8.78 6.07
N LEU A 370 10.59 -7.98 5.09
CA LEU A 370 10.94 -8.18 3.67
C LEU A 370 12.46 -8.10 3.45
N ARG A 371 13.10 -7.03 3.93
CA ARG A 371 14.56 -6.83 3.83
C ARG A 371 15.33 -7.95 4.52
N GLY A 372 14.93 -8.32 5.73
CA GLY A 372 15.47 -9.46 6.47
C GLY A 372 15.41 -10.79 5.72
N CYS A 373 14.36 -10.97 4.92
CA CYS A 373 14.12 -12.15 4.10
C CYS A 373 14.62 -12.03 2.66
N LYS A 374 15.38 -10.98 2.33
CA LYS A 374 15.85 -10.69 0.96
C LYS A 374 14.72 -10.67 -0.08
N PHE A 375 13.58 -10.07 0.31
CA PHE A 375 12.37 -9.97 -0.50
C PHE A 375 11.76 -11.32 -0.93
N SER A 376 12.13 -12.43 -0.28
CA SER A 376 11.42 -13.70 -0.45
C SER A 376 10.10 -13.66 0.31
N LEU A 377 8.99 -13.47 -0.41
CA LEU A 377 7.65 -13.42 0.20
C LEU A 377 7.35 -14.67 1.03
N GLU A 378 7.65 -15.87 0.53
CA GLU A 378 7.41 -17.12 1.27
C GLU A 378 8.18 -17.18 2.59
N ARG A 379 9.48 -16.85 2.58
CA ARG A 379 10.26 -16.78 3.83
C ARG A 379 9.71 -15.70 4.76
N THR A 380 9.28 -14.58 4.21
CA THR A 380 8.74 -13.46 5.00
C THR A 380 7.47 -13.88 5.73
N LYS A 381 6.53 -14.54 5.04
CA LYS A 381 5.31 -15.09 5.62
C LYS A 381 5.61 -16.10 6.73
N GLN A 382 6.54 -17.03 6.48
CA GLN A 382 6.97 -18.03 7.46
C GLN A 382 7.56 -17.39 8.72
N LYS A 383 8.46 -16.40 8.56
CA LYS A 383 9.09 -15.68 9.66
C LYS A 383 8.07 -14.87 10.46
N LEU A 384 7.18 -14.12 9.80
CA LEU A 384 6.12 -13.34 10.45
C LEU A 384 5.21 -14.24 11.27
N ASP A 385 4.71 -15.34 10.67
CA ASP A 385 3.85 -16.29 11.37
C ASP A 385 4.54 -16.87 12.60
N LEU A 386 5.80 -17.33 12.45
CA LEU A 386 6.56 -17.89 13.56
C LEU A 386 6.87 -16.83 14.64
N PHE A 387 7.20 -15.60 14.27
CA PHE A 387 7.48 -14.51 15.20
C PHE A 387 6.34 -14.29 16.18
N TYR A 388 5.09 -14.23 15.69
CA TYR A 388 3.93 -14.08 16.56
C TYR A 388 3.52 -15.39 17.25
N THR A 389 3.77 -16.55 16.64
CA THR A 389 3.54 -17.87 17.26
C THR A 389 4.41 -18.06 18.50
N LEU A 390 5.66 -17.59 18.48
CA LEU A 390 6.58 -17.72 19.62
C LEU A 390 6.09 -16.99 20.87
N LYS A 391 5.27 -15.94 20.73
CA LYS A 391 4.67 -15.26 21.88
C LYS A 391 3.76 -16.17 22.71
N THR A 392 3.14 -17.16 22.09
CA THR A 392 2.23 -18.11 22.77
C THR A 392 2.90 -19.43 23.06
N THR A 393 3.85 -19.87 22.22
CA THR A 393 4.52 -21.19 22.38
C THR A 393 5.82 -21.13 23.19
N ALA A 394 6.40 -19.95 23.39
CA ALA A 394 7.58 -19.73 24.22
C ALA A 394 7.52 -18.40 25.01
N PRO A 395 6.44 -18.16 25.79
CA PRO A 395 6.25 -16.90 26.52
C PRO A 395 7.37 -16.61 27.53
N GLU A 396 8.04 -17.63 28.05
CA GLU A 396 9.18 -17.51 28.97
C GLU A 396 10.45 -16.93 28.34
N LEU A 397 10.52 -16.81 27.00
CA LEU A 397 11.59 -16.05 26.34
C LEU A 397 11.47 -14.55 26.61
N THR A 398 10.26 -14.03 26.75
CA THR A 398 10.00 -12.60 26.98
C THR A 398 8.84 -12.38 27.97
N PRO A 399 8.97 -12.81 29.23
CA PRO A 399 7.89 -12.77 30.21
C PRO A 399 7.56 -11.36 30.73
N LEU A 400 8.46 -10.38 30.58
CA LEU A 400 8.27 -9.04 31.13
C LEU A 400 7.66 -8.08 30.10
N SER A 401 6.64 -7.34 30.54
CA SER A 401 6.15 -6.15 29.84
C SER A 401 7.13 -4.99 30.02
N TYR A 402 7.23 -4.12 29.02
CA TYR A 402 8.03 -2.89 29.13
C TYR A 402 7.48 -1.89 30.17
N LYS A 403 6.22 -2.08 30.61
CA LYS A 403 5.59 -1.32 31.70
C LYS A 403 5.93 -1.83 33.09
N ASP A 404 6.52 -3.02 33.20
CA ASP A 404 6.91 -3.58 34.49
C ASP A 404 8.08 -2.76 35.07
N PRO A 405 8.04 -2.31 36.33
CA PRO A 405 9.16 -1.61 36.97
C PRO A 405 10.49 -2.39 36.85
N LYS A 406 10.43 -3.73 36.91
CA LYS A 406 11.59 -4.62 36.76
C LYS A 406 12.27 -4.47 35.40
N PHE A 407 11.52 -4.11 34.35
CA PHE A 407 12.09 -3.83 33.02
C PHE A 407 13.08 -2.67 33.08
N PHE A 408 12.70 -1.56 33.72
CA PHE A 408 13.56 -0.39 33.84
C PHE A 408 14.68 -0.59 34.86
N GLU A 409 14.46 -1.40 35.91
CA GLU A 409 15.56 -1.84 36.79
C GLU A 409 16.66 -2.53 35.99
N ILE A 410 16.30 -3.47 35.10
CA ILE A 410 17.26 -4.20 34.26
C ILE A 410 17.91 -3.27 33.23
N LEU A 411 17.14 -2.39 32.62
CA LEU A 411 17.66 -1.42 31.65
C LEU A 411 18.72 -0.52 32.30
N ASP A 412 18.47 -0.05 33.52
CA ASP A 412 19.37 0.84 34.27
C ASP A 412 20.67 0.14 34.71
N LEU A 413 20.71 -1.20 34.78
CA LEU A 413 21.96 -1.95 34.97
C LEU A 413 22.90 -1.83 33.77
N GLY A 414 22.37 -1.50 32.58
CA GLY A 414 23.16 -1.40 31.35
C GLY A 414 23.66 -2.74 30.84
N VAL A 415 22.92 -3.83 31.07
CA VAL A 415 23.28 -5.15 30.54
C VAL A 415 23.36 -5.12 29.01
N THR A 416 22.53 -4.32 28.34
CA THR A 416 22.58 -4.14 26.89
C THR A 416 22.73 -2.67 26.56
N LEU A 417 23.73 -2.35 25.76
CA LEU A 417 23.98 -1.03 25.20
C LEU A 417 23.77 -1.05 23.70
N LEU A 418 23.01 -0.09 23.20
CA LEU A 418 22.92 0.22 21.79
C LEU A 418 24.01 1.25 21.44
N LEU A 419 25.04 0.82 20.72
CA LEU A 419 26.13 1.72 20.34
C LEU A 419 25.69 2.67 19.23
N PRO A 420 26.26 3.89 19.08
CA PRO A 420 25.92 4.81 17.99
C PRO A 420 26.28 4.24 16.62
N LYS A 421 25.78 4.87 15.55
CA LYS A 421 26.13 4.49 14.18
C LYS A 421 27.60 4.85 13.94
N SER A 422 28.31 4.03 13.18
CA SER A 422 29.67 4.38 12.77
C SER A 422 29.64 5.52 11.75
N SER A 423 30.81 6.07 11.48
CA SER A 423 31.02 7.10 10.46
C SER A 423 30.60 6.64 9.05
N ASN A 424 30.60 5.33 8.81
CA ASN A 424 30.14 4.72 7.57
C ASN A 424 28.62 4.48 7.59
N SER A 425 27.88 5.19 6.73
CA SER A 425 26.41 5.18 6.72
C SER A 425 25.77 3.82 6.40
N ALA A 426 26.51 2.83 5.88
CA ALA A 426 26.01 1.51 5.50
C ALA A 426 26.52 0.33 6.35
N GLU A 427 27.05 0.61 7.54
CA GLU A 427 27.52 -0.42 8.48
C GLU A 427 26.43 -1.00 9.38
N PRO A 428 26.61 -2.25 9.86
CA PRO A 428 25.66 -2.90 10.76
C PRO A 428 25.57 -2.18 12.10
N ARG A 429 24.42 -2.31 12.78
CA ARG A 429 24.26 -1.80 14.15
C ARG A 429 24.91 -2.74 15.15
N ILE A 430 25.54 -2.17 16.17
CA ILE A 430 26.30 -2.92 17.17
C ILE A 430 25.57 -2.86 18.51
N LEU A 431 25.33 -4.04 19.08
CA LEU A 431 24.84 -4.19 20.45
C LEU A 431 25.97 -4.73 21.32
N LEU A 432 26.23 -4.08 22.44
CA LEU A 432 27.16 -4.53 23.46
C LEU A 432 26.35 -5.10 24.63
N MET A 433 26.51 -6.40 24.87
CA MET A 433 25.91 -7.14 25.98
C MET A 433 26.95 -7.39 27.07
N ARG A 434 26.60 -7.10 28.31
CA ARG A 434 27.44 -7.17 29.51
C ARG A 434 26.74 -8.00 30.60
N PRO A 435 26.57 -9.32 30.38
CA PRO A 435 25.80 -10.18 31.28
C PRO A 435 26.28 -10.17 32.73
N GLY A 436 27.57 -9.92 33.01
CA GLY A 436 28.08 -9.87 34.38
C GLY A 436 27.54 -8.71 35.23
N LEU A 437 26.75 -7.79 34.66
CA LEU A 437 26.16 -6.66 35.39
C LEU A 437 24.83 -6.98 36.09
N TYR A 438 24.16 -8.10 35.76
CA TYR A 438 22.95 -8.50 36.46
C TYR A 438 23.22 -9.62 37.47
N ASP A 439 22.43 -9.66 38.54
CA ASP A 439 22.47 -10.77 39.49
C ASP A 439 21.62 -11.93 38.96
N PRO A 440 22.22 -13.09 38.63
CA PRO A 440 21.49 -14.24 38.08
C PRO A 440 20.60 -14.95 39.11
N ASN A 441 20.65 -14.57 40.38
CA ASN A 441 19.70 -15.03 41.40
C ASN A 441 18.50 -14.10 41.54
N LYS A 442 18.61 -12.84 41.08
CA LYS A 442 17.51 -11.86 41.08
C LYS A 442 16.75 -11.82 39.75
N TYR A 443 17.47 -11.91 38.63
CA TYR A 443 16.89 -11.81 37.29
C TYR A 443 17.14 -13.09 36.48
N SER A 444 16.11 -13.50 35.75
CA SER A 444 16.15 -14.62 34.80
C SER A 444 16.55 -14.15 33.41
N LEU A 445 17.09 -15.05 32.60
CA LEU A 445 17.48 -14.76 31.22
C LEU A 445 16.28 -14.30 30.38
N GLY A 446 15.07 -14.80 30.67
CA GLY A 446 13.83 -14.31 30.05
C GLY A 446 13.58 -12.83 30.36
N ASP A 447 13.86 -12.37 31.59
CA ASP A 447 13.74 -10.96 31.94
C ASP A 447 14.68 -10.09 31.08
N LEU A 448 15.93 -10.51 30.93
CA LEU A 448 16.93 -9.83 30.09
C LEU A 448 16.52 -9.85 28.61
N MET A 449 15.99 -10.99 28.14
CA MET A 449 15.51 -11.15 26.78
C MET A 449 14.27 -10.29 26.50
N SER A 450 13.44 -10.00 27.49
CA SER A 450 12.31 -9.07 27.35
C SER A 450 12.80 -7.66 27.04
N VAL A 451 13.83 -7.19 27.76
CA VAL A 451 14.48 -5.89 27.47
C VAL A 451 15.10 -5.89 26.08
N ASN A 452 15.86 -6.93 25.72
CA ASN A 452 16.47 -7.03 24.40
C ASN A 452 15.44 -7.15 23.27
N GLY A 453 14.30 -7.81 23.50
CA GLY A 453 13.21 -7.92 22.55
C GLY A 453 12.59 -6.56 22.22
N VAL A 454 12.35 -5.73 23.24
CA VAL A 454 11.86 -4.35 23.04
C VAL A 454 12.88 -3.52 22.26
N ILE A 455 14.17 -3.59 22.61
CA ILE A 455 15.23 -2.87 21.88
C ILE A 455 15.26 -3.32 20.42
N GLN A 456 15.22 -4.62 20.15
CA GLN A 456 15.23 -5.15 18.79
C GLN A 456 13.98 -4.74 18.00
N ASN A 457 12.80 -4.77 18.61
CA ASN A 457 11.56 -4.35 17.96
C ASN A 457 11.63 -2.87 17.54
N ILE A 458 12.14 -2.00 18.41
CA ILE A 458 12.38 -0.59 18.07
C ILE A 458 13.41 -0.46 16.94
N LEU A 459 14.50 -1.23 16.96
CA LEU A 459 15.50 -1.20 15.88
C LEU A 459 14.93 -1.66 14.54
N LEU A 460 14.04 -2.66 14.52
CA LEU A 460 13.34 -3.09 13.30
C LEU A 460 12.45 -1.98 12.73
N MET A 461 11.82 -1.20 13.60
CA MET A 461 11.00 -0.05 13.18
C MET A 461 11.80 1.17 12.78
N ASP A 462 12.90 1.46 13.47
CA ASP A 462 13.51 2.79 13.40
C ASP A 462 14.88 2.82 12.74
N ASP A 463 15.58 1.69 12.64
CA ASP A 463 16.99 1.67 12.29
C ASP A 463 17.26 0.95 10.96
N ASP A 464 17.32 1.73 9.89
CA ASP A 464 17.56 1.21 8.54
C ASP A 464 18.92 0.51 8.39
N ASN A 465 19.94 0.88 9.17
CA ASN A 465 21.22 0.17 9.20
C ASN A 465 21.05 -1.24 9.79
N PHE A 466 20.25 -1.38 10.85
CA PHE A 466 19.98 -2.68 11.45
C PHE A 466 19.26 -3.62 10.48
N VAL A 467 18.27 -3.07 9.79
CA VAL A 467 17.43 -3.80 8.84
C VAL A 467 18.19 -4.19 7.57
N VAL A 468 19.01 -3.28 7.01
CA VAL A 468 19.68 -3.50 5.72
C VAL A 468 21.08 -4.09 5.90
N ALA A 469 21.90 -3.46 6.75
CA ALA A 469 23.29 -3.87 6.95
C ALA A 469 23.43 -4.99 7.99
N GLY A 470 22.44 -5.18 8.86
CA GLY A 470 22.40 -6.25 9.86
C GLY A 470 22.87 -5.81 11.23
N GLY A 471 23.08 -6.80 12.11
CA GLY A 471 23.52 -6.60 13.48
C GLY A 471 24.86 -7.25 13.79
N VAL A 472 25.66 -6.62 14.64
CA VAL A 472 26.85 -7.20 15.27
C VAL A 472 26.62 -7.22 16.78
N SER A 473 26.94 -8.33 17.42
CA SER A 473 26.88 -8.45 18.87
C SER A 473 28.27 -8.51 19.45
N ILE A 474 28.51 -7.79 20.53
CA ILE A 474 29.66 -7.92 21.40
C ILE A 474 29.14 -8.42 22.75
N ALA A 475 29.65 -9.54 23.24
CA ALA A 475 29.37 -10.07 24.56
C ALA A 475 30.62 -9.90 25.42
N ASP A 476 30.61 -8.91 26.31
CA ASP A 476 31.61 -8.77 27.35
C ASP A 476 31.21 -9.64 28.55
N LEU A 477 31.94 -10.73 28.74
CA LEU A 477 31.67 -11.70 29.78
C LEU A 477 32.41 -11.39 31.09
N GLN A 478 32.98 -10.18 31.23
CA GLN A 478 33.55 -9.75 32.50
C GLN A 478 32.48 -9.81 33.60
N GLY A 479 32.82 -10.49 34.70
CA GLY A 479 31.91 -10.70 35.84
C GLY A 479 30.85 -11.79 35.62
N ALA A 480 30.76 -12.39 34.42
CA ALA A 480 29.86 -13.51 34.19
C ALA A 480 30.31 -14.74 34.98
N THR A 481 29.36 -15.38 35.67
CA THR A 481 29.58 -16.55 36.53
C THR A 481 28.89 -17.79 35.97
N MET A 482 29.19 -18.97 36.52
CA MET A 482 28.48 -20.21 36.16
C MET A 482 26.97 -20.13 36.41
N ALA A 483 26.50 -19.32 37.35
CA ALA A 483 25.08 -19.10 37.57
C ALA A 483 24.40 -18.44 36.35
N HIS A 484 25.10 -17.56 35.62
CA HIS A 484 24.58 -16.97 34.39
C HIS A 484 24.43 -18.03 33.28
N PHE A 485 25.47 -18.86 33.08
CA PHE A 485 25.42 -19.93 32.07
C PHE A 485 24.42 -21.02 32.43
N ALA A 486 24.22 -21.32 33.72
CA ALA A 486 23.26 -22.32 34.19
C ALA A 486 21.80 -21.96 33.85
N GLN A 487 21.48 -20.68 33.66
CA GLN A 487 20.14 -20.28 33.18
C GLN A 487 19.89 -20.72 31.73
N MET A 488 20.94 -20.98 30.93
CA MET A 488 20.84 -21.42 29.53
C MET A 488 20.71 -22.94 29.44
N ASN A 489 19.58 -23.48 29.90
CA ASN A 489 19.31 -24.91 29.75
C ASN A 489 19.06 -25.29 28.26
N PRO A 490 19.18 -26.59 27.87
CA PRO A 490 19.07 -27.02 26.48
C PRO A 490 17.75 -26.64 25.79
N MET A 491 16.63 -26.70 26.53
CA MET A 491 15.31 -26.34 26.01
C MET A 491 15.23 -24.84 25.71
N LEU A 492 15.70 -24.01 26.65
CA LEU A 492 15.75 -22.56 26.46
C LEU A 492 16.66 -22.19 25.29
N MET A 493 17.84 -22.82 25.16
CA MET A 493 18.72 -22.61 24.01
C MET A 493 18.09 -23.04 22.69
N LYS A 494 17.32 -24.13 22.67
CA LYS A 494 16.57 -24.53 21.48
C LYS A 494 15.53 -23.47 21.10
N LYS A 495 14.78 -22.95 22.07
CA LYS A 495 13.79 -21.88 21.87
C LYS A 495 14.45 -20.58 21.38
N MET A 496 15.55 -20.16 22.00
CA MET A 496 16.36 -19.01 21.55
C MET A 496 16.88 -19.21 20.13
N SER A 497 17.39 -20.40 19.82
CA SER A 497 17.89 -20.76 18.49
C SER A 497 16.81 -20.60 17.40
N VAL A 498 15.59 -21.09 17.66
CA VAL A 498 14.44 -20.89 16.76
C VAL A 498 14.07 -19.41 16.66
N ALA A 499 14.00 -18.69 17.78
CA ALA A 499 13.67 -17.26 17.80
C ALA A 499 14.65 -16.42 16.95
N PHE A 500 15.95 -16.62 17.12
CA PHE A 500 16.97 -15.82 16.43
C PHE A 500 17.24 -16.28 14.99
N GLN A 501 17.20 -17.58 14.70
CA GLN A 501 17.56 -18.10 13.36
C GLN A 501 16.35 -18.18 12.44
N GLU A 502 15.18 -18.57 12.98
CA GLU A 502 13.99 -18.88 12.20
C GLU A 502 12.95 -17.76 12.26
N ALA A 503 12.73 -17.09 13.39
CA ALA A 503 11.70 -16.05 13.49
C ALA A 503 12.18 -14.62 13.19
N ALA A 504 13.32 -14.20 13.76
CA ALA A 504 13.79 -12.82 13.64
C ALA A 504 14.18 -12.46 12.18
N PRO A 505 13.81 -11.27 11.68
CA PRO A 505 14.16 -10.80 10.34
C PRO A 505 15.53 -10.07 10.31
N VAL A 506 16.48 -10.46 11.17
CA VAL A 506 17.78 -9.79 11.29
C VAL A 506 18.90 -10.67 10.79
N ARG A 507 19.86 -10.06 10.08
CA ARG A 507 21.09 -10.73 9.63
C ARG A 507 22.23 -10.42 10.59
N MET A 508 22.62 -11.38 11.41
CA MET A 508 23.86 -11.27 12.19
C MET A 508 25.07 -11.19 11.27
N LYS A 509 26.00 -10.26 11.51
CA LYS A 509 27.25 -10.10 10.77
C LYS A 509 28.47 -10.59 11.57
N GLY A 510 28.38 -10.56 12.89
CA GLY A 510 29.40 -11.09 13.80
C GLY A 510 28.87 -11.20 15.24
N ASN A 511 29.41 -12.15 16.00
CA ASN A 511 29.26 -12.27 17.45
C ASN A 511 30.66 -12.34 18.06
N HIS A 512 31.00 -11.34 18.84
CA HIS A 512 32.32 -11.11 19.39
C HIS A 512 32.27 -11.35 20.90
N TYR A 513 33.23 -12.10 21.45
CA TYR A 513 33.28 -12.41 22.88
C TYR A 513 34.55 -11.80 23.50
N LEU A 514 34.36 -11.00 24.54
CA LEU A 514 35.41 -10.36 25.34
C LEU A 514 35.41 -10.93 26.75
N ASN A 515 36.57 -10.84 27.41
CA ASN A 515 36.77 -11.15 28.83
C ASN A 515 36.12 -12.49 29.26
N THR A 516 36.38 -13.56 28.52
CA THR A 516 35.72 -14.86 28.71
C THR A 516 36.13 -15.50 30.05
N PRO A 517 35.19 -15.95 30.90
CA PRO A 517 35.53 -16.56 32.18
C PRO A 517 36.03 -18.01 32.03
N PRO A 518 36.64 -18.58 33.08
CA PRO A 518 36.95 -20.01 33.12
C PRO A 518 35.69 -20.86 32.84
N GLY A 519 35.83 -21.92 32.04
CA GLY A 519 34.70 -22.78 31.63
C GLY A 519 33.90 -22.27 30.42
N PHE A 520 34.21 -21.08 29.89
CA PHE A 520 33.56 -20.54 28.70
C PHE A 520 33.67 -21.47 27.49
N GLU A 521 34.83 -22.11 27.24
CA GLU A 521 35.02 -22.97 26.06
C GLU A 521 34.03 -24.13 26.01
N THR A 522 33.75 -24.77 27.16
CA THR A 522 32.76 -25.85 27.27
C THR A 522 31.38 -25.35 26.89
N PHE A 523 30.95 -24.22 27.49
CA PHE A 523 29.67 -23.59 27.17
C PHE A 523 29.59 -23.15 25.70
N PHE A 524 30.66 -22.56 25.17
CA PHE A 524 30.75 -22.06 23.81
C PHE A 524 30.65 -23.18 22.78
N ASN A 525 31.33 -24.30 23.01
CA ASN A 525 31.24 -25.49 22.16
C ASN A 525 29.87 -26.14 22.21
N PHE A 526 29.23 -26.15 23.38
CA PHE A 526 27.85 -26.61 23.51
C PHE A 526 26.88 -25.74 22.72
N MET A 527 26.97 -24.41 22.89
CA MET A 527 26.13 -23.43 22.19
C MET A 527 26.30 -23.51 20.66
N LYS A 528 27.52 -23.73 20.16
CA LYS A 528 27.77 -23.98 18.72
C LYS A 528 26.93 -25.11 18.15
N GLY A 529 26.58 -26.13 18.94
CA GLY A 529 25.72 -27.24 18.52
C GLY A 529 24.31 -26.81 18.09
N PHE A 530 23.83 -25.66 18.58
CA PHE A 530 22.50 -25.12 18.26
C PHE A 530 22.49 -24.13 17.09
N LEU A 531 23.65 -23.76 16.57
CA LEU A 531 23.80 -22.78 15.48
C LEU A 531 23.91 -23.44 14.11
N ASN A 532 23.37 -22.79 13.08
CA ASN A 532 23.65 -23.17 11.70
C ASN A 532 25.10 -22.81 11.30
N GLU A 533 25.61 -23.43 10.23
CA GLU A 533 26.98 -23.22 9.73
C GLU A 533 27.32 -21.75 9.46
N LYS A 534 26.35 -20.99 8.92
CA LYS A 534 26.52 -19.57 8.65
C LYS A 534 26.79 -18.76 9.91
N ASN A 535 26.15 -19.09 11.02
CA ASN A 535 26.33 -18.42 12.31
C ASN A 535 27.56 -18.92 13.07
N LYS A 536 27.93 -20.20 12.93
CA LYS A 536 29.19 -20.73 13.48
C LYS A 536 30.41 -20.00 12.91
N ASN A 537 30.40 -19.70 11.61
CA ASN A 537 31.48 -18.96 10.92
C ASN A 537 31.53 -17.46 11.26
N ARG A 538 30.69 -16.98 12.17
CA ARG A 538 30.59 -15.58 12.60
C ARG A 538 30.84 -15.40 14.09
N LEU A 539 31.46 -16.39 14.73
CA LEU A 539 31.84 -16.34 16.12
C LEU A 539 33.31 -15.95 16.22
N TYR A 540 33.61 -14.92 17.00
CA TYR A 540 34.96 -14.40 17.20
C TYR A 540 35.21 -14.30 18.71
N VAL A 541 36.28 -14.92 19.18
CA VAL A 541 36.68 -14.84 20.60
C VAL A 541 37.95 -14.00 20.65
N HIS A 542 37.85 -12.84 21.29
CA HIS A 542 38.93 -11.87 21.44
C HIS A 542 39.53 -11.90 22.85
N ASN A 543 38.74 -12.35 23.83
CA ASN A 543 39.11 -12.34 25.23
C ASN A 543 39.57 -10.94 25.68
N THR A 544 40.84 -10.75 26.05
CA THR A 544 41.40 -9.45 26.47
C THR A 544 42.12 -8.70 25.34
N ASP A 545 42.16 -9.23 24.11
CA ASP A 545 42.78 -8.58 22.95
C ASP A 545 41.77 -7.68 22.22
N TYR A 546 41.58 -6.46 22.74
CA TYR A 546 40.68 -5.46 22.14
C TYR A 546 41.16 -4.98 20.76
N GLU A 547 42.46 -5.03 20.47
CA GLU A 547 42.98 -4.68 19.14
C GLU A 547 42.48 -5.66 18.08
N SER A 548 42.31 -6.94 18.43
CA SER A 548 41.65 -7.90 17.54
C SER A 548 40.15 -7.61 17.33
N LEU A 549 39.45 -7.06 18.32
CA LEU A 549 38.06 -6.60 18.16
C LEU A 549 37.98 -5.41 17.21
N TYR A 550 38.91 -4.45 17.30
CA TYR A 550 38.91 -3.24 16.47
C TYR A 550 39.07 -3.52 14.97
N LYS A 551 39.56 -4.71 14.60
CA LYS A 551 39.58 -5.18 13.20
C LYS A 551 38.19 -5.48 12.64
N HIS A 552 37.19 -5.63 13.50
CA HIS A 552 35.80 -5.97 13.13
C HIS A 552 34.80 -4.90 13.53
N VAL A 553 35.08 -4.13 14.58
CA VAL A 553 34.21 -3.09 15.13
C VAL A 553 34.98 -1.77 15.20
N PRO A 554 34.47 -0.68 14.59
CA PRO A 554 35.12 0.62 14.67
C PRO A 554 35.28 1.09 16.12
N LYS A 555 36.49 1.51 16.50
CA LYS A 555 36.80 1.89 17.88
C LYS A 555 35.99 3.10 18.35
N GLU A 556 35.69 4.03 17.45
CA GLU A 556 34.96 5.26 17.73
C GLU A 556 33.52 5.01 18.20
N VAL A 557 32.89 3.90 17.83
CA VAL A 557 31.50 3.60 18.25
C VAL A 557 31.43 2.97 19.64
N LEU A 558 32.56 2.57 20.21
CA LEU A 558 32.62 1.98 21.54
C LEU A 558 32.55 3.07 22.61
N PRO A 559 31.96 2.78 23.77
CA PRO A 559 31.94 3.74 24.86
C PRO A 559 33.35 3.93 25.45
N ALA A 560 33.54 5.01 26.20
CA ALA A 560 34.83 5.40 26.77
C ALA A 560 35.49 4.28 27.60
N GLU A 561 34.68 3.47 28.29
CA GLU A 561 35.11 2.31 29.08
C GLU A 561 35.77 1.21 28.25
N TYR A 562 35.55 1.20 26.93
CA TYR A 562 36.15 0.28 25.95
C TYR A 562 37.16 1.00 25.05
N GLY A 563 37.60 2.20 25.44
CA GLY A 563 38.61 2.99 24.73
C GLY A 563 38.11 3.72 23.49
N GLY A 564 36.80 3.76 23.25
CA GLY A 564 36.19 4.56 22.19
C GLY A 564 35.82 5.98 22.64
N ASN A 565 35.08 6.70 21.81
CA ASN A 565 34.66 8.09 22.07
C ASN A 565 33.15 8.30 21.84
N ALA A 566 32.35 7.24 21.88
CA ALA A 566 30.89 7.27 21.73
C ALA A 566 30.11 7.81 22.96
N GLY A 567 30.80 8.46 23.90
CA GLY A 567 30.28 8.76 25.23
C GLY A 567 30.50 7.62 26.22
N THR A 568 29.91 7.74 27.40
CA THR A 568 29.98 6.76 28.49
C THR A 568 28.89 5.71 28.38
N ALA A 569 29.09 4.55 29.02
CA ALA A 569 28.04 3.53 29.12
C ALA A 569 26.75 4.09 29.75
N ARG A 570 26.87 5.00 30.72
CA ARG A 570 25.72 5.64 31.38
C ARG A 570 24.91 6.51 30.41
N GLU A 571 25.57 7.35 29.63
CA GLU A 571 24.90 8.18 28.62
C GLU A 571 24.18 7.32 27.57
N LEU A 572 24.77 6.19 27.16
CA LEU A 572 24.12 5.24 26.26
C LEU A 572 22.87 4.59 26.86
N ILE A 573 22.88 4.26 28.17
CA ILE A 573 21.71 3.75 28.89
C ILE A 573 20.60 4.82 28.92
N GLU A 574 20.94 6.05 29.28
CA GLU A 574 19.98 7.16 29.37
C GLU A 574 19.35 7.47 27.99
N ASN A 575 20.16 7.46 26.92
CA ASN A 575 19.69 7.61 25.55
C ASN A 575 18.76 6.47 25.12
N LEU A 576 19.11 5.23 25.46
CA LEU A 576 18.29 4.06 25.15
C LEU A 576 16.96 4.09 25.91
N LYS A 577 16.97 4.45 27.19
CA LYS A 577 15.78 4.63 28.02
C LYS A 577 14.85 5.70 27.45
N LYS A 578 15.41 6.84 27.05
CA LYS A 578 14.65 7.89 26.37
C LYS A 578 14.00 7.37 25.09
N LYS A 579 14.76 6.65 24.25
CA LYS A 579 14.25 6.06 23.01
C LYS A 579 13.13 5.04 23.24
N ILE A 580 13.25 4.19 24.25
CA ILE A 580 12.17 3.25 24.62
C ILE A 580 10.90 4.01 25.02
N LEU A 581 11.04 5.07 25.82
CA LEU A 581 9.91 5.89 26.26
C LEU A 581 9.25 6.64 25.10
N GLU A 582 10.02 7.10 24.11
CA GLU A 582 9.49 7.70 22.86
C GLU A 582 8.59 6.72 22.07
N TYR A 583 8.84 5.41 22.20
CA TYR A 583 8.06 4.36 21.56
C TYR A 583 6.93 3.79 22.43
N SER A 584 6.63 4.36 23.61
CA SER A 584 5.63 3.81 24.54
C SER A 584 4.27 3.55 23.89
N ALA A 585 3.75 4.52 23.13
CA ALA A 585 2.45 4.35 22.44
C ALA A 585 2.47 3.20 21.43
N TRP A 586 3.60 3.04 20.72
CA TRP A 586 3.78 1.95 19.75
C TRP A 586 3.93 0.59 20.45
N LEU A 587 4.69 0.54 21.55
CA LEU A 587 4.87 -0.66 22.38
C LEU A 587 3.57 -1.06 23.09
N ASP A 588 2.69 -0.10 23.38
CA ASP A 588 1.38 -0.35 23.98
C ASP A 588 0.47 -1.19 23.11
N GLU A 589 0.63 -1.16 21.80
CA GLU A 589 -0.15 -1.99 20.90
C GLU A 589 0.31 -3.45 20.92
N GLU A 590 1.45 -3.79 21.53
CA GLU A 590 2.07 -5.11 21.39
C GLU A 590 1.20 -6.27 21.93
N HIS A 591 0.37 -5.99 22.93
CA HIS A 591 -0.60 -6.94 23.50
C HIS A 591 -1.74 -7.28 22.54
N LEU A 592 -1.95 -6.47 21.48
CA LEU A 592 -2.97 -6.72 20.47
C LEU A 592 -2.55 -7.80 19.48
N TYR A 593 -1.27 -8.17 19.41
CA TYR A 593 -0.72 -9.05 18.37
C TYR A 593 -0.28 -10.41 18.91
N GLY A 594 -0.52 -11.47 18.14
CA GLY A 594 -0.21 -12.84 18.51
C GLY A 594 -0.89 -13.83 17.57
N THR A 595 -0.92 -15.11 17.96
CA THR A 595 -1.69 -16.14 17.26
C THR A 595 -2.79 -16.75 18.11
N ASP A 596 -3.88 -17.14 17.45
CA ASP A 596 -4.94 -18.00 17.97
C ASP A 596 -4.86 -19.33 17.22
N GLU A 597 -4.11 -20.27 17.79
CA GLU A 597 -3.80 -21.56 17.17
C GLU A 597 -5.06 -22.42 16.91
N SER A 598 -6.17 -22.17 17.61
CA SER A 598 -7.45 -22.84 17.34
C SER A 598 -8.05 -22.50 15.99
N LYS A 599 -7.66 -21.35 15.40
CA LYS A 599 -8.13 -20.85 14.11
C LYS A 599 -7.16 -21.17 12.96
N ARG A 600 -6.05 -21.86 13.22
CA ARG A 600 -5.03 -22.15 12.21
C ARG A 600 -5.55 -23.19 11.24
N LEU A 601 -5.46 -22.90 9.94
CA LEU A 601 -5.75 -23.89 8.91
C LEU A 601 -4.64 -24.94 8.89
N GLY A 602 -4.98 -26.19 9.20
CA GLY A 602 -4.02 -27.29 9.33
C GLY A 602 -3.75 -27.67 10.79
N LYS A 603 -2.57 -28.25 11.06
CA LYS A 603 -2.20 -28.62 12.44
C LYS A 603 -1.82 -27.36 13.23
N PRO A 604 -2.35 -27.18 14.46
CA PRO A 604 -1.90 -26.12 15.37
C PRO A 604 -0.41 -26.25 15.65
N LYS A 605 0.31 -25.12 15.70
CA LYS A 605 1.71 -25.12 16.12
C LYS A 605 1.78 -25.17 17.63
N THR A 606 2.24 -26.30 18.16
CA THR A 606 2.43 -26.47 19.61
C THR A 606 3.88 -26.26 20.01
N ALA A 607 4.13 -25.98 21.28
CA ALA A 607 5.49 -25.96 21.83
C ALA A 607 6.20 -27.30 21.61
N GLU A 608 5.48 -28.42 21.75
CA GLU A 608 6.01 -29.76 21.51
C GLU A 608 6.42 -29.97 20.04
N GLU A 609 5.65 -29.46 19.07
CA GLU A 609 5.99 -29.56 17.65
C GLU A 609 7.23 -28.73 17.30
N LEU A 610 7.33 -27.52 17.85
CA LEU A 610 8.41 -26.59 17.54
C LEU A 610 9.72 -26.93 18.26
N PHE A 611 9.65 -27.48 19.47
CA PHE A 611 10.81 -27.67 20.34
C PHE A 611 11.04 -29.11 20.80
N GLY A 612 10.09 -30.01 20.58
CA GLY A 612 10.07 -31.38 21.11
C GLY A 612 9.37 -31.48 22.48
N VAL A 613 9.09 -32.71 22.92
CA VAL A 613 8.47 -32.99 24.22
C VAL A 613 9.46 -32.72 25.36
N GLU A 614 9.02 -32.05 26.42
CA GLU A 614 9.77 -31.92 27.67
C GLU A 614 9.96 -33.30 28.32
N GLY A 615 11.08 -33.97 28.01
CA GLY A 615 11.34 -35.28 28.63
C GLY A 615 12.46 -36.17 28.07
N SER A 616 13.27 -35.77 27.09
CA SER A 616 14.30 -36.68 26.51
C SER A 616 15.75 -36.22 26.60
N PHE A 617 16.05 -35.09 27.25
CA PHE A 617 17.44 -34.80 27.63
C PHE A 617 17.70 -35.41 29.01
N ARG A 618 18.20 -36.65 29.03
CA ARG A 618 18.85 -37.21 30.22
C ARG A 618 19.84 -36.17 30.72
N GLN A 619 19.80 -35.87 32.02
CA GLN A 619 20.84 -35.09 32.68
C GLN A 619 22.20 -35.61 32.21
N LEU A 620 22.95 -34.77 31.50
CA LEU A 620 24.37 -35.01 31.32
C LEU A 620 24.96 -34.90 32.73
N GLN A 621 25.32 -36.04 33.31
CA GLN A 621 26.23 -36.05 34.45
C GLN A 621 27.56 -35.50 33.93
N PHE A 622 27.95 -34.37 34.48
CA PHE A 622 29.26 -33.79 34.28
C PHE A 622 30.22 -34.54 35.21
N ASP A 623 31.17 -35.26 34.63
CA ASP A 623 32.35 -35.79 35.34
C ASP A 623 33.43 -34.70 35.50
#